data_AF-A0A377GW38-F1
#
_entry.id   AF-A0A377GW38-F1
#
_cell.length_a   1.000
_cell.length_b   1.000
_cell.length_c   1.000
_cell.angle_alpha   90.00
_cell.angle_beta   90.00
_cell.angle_gamma   90.00
#
_symmetry.space_group_name_H-M   'P 1'
#
loop_
_entity.id
_entity.type
_entity.pdbx_description
1 polymer ?
#
loop_
_entity_poly.entity_id
_entity_poly.type
_entity_poly.pdbx_seq_one_letter_code
_entity_poly.pdbx_strand_id
1 'polypeptide(L)'
;MTPRLAKILDAYDSFNSTTRKRLVAGNLYDYFMQEFRGEIEMIYNSATKEDIKEDIKGMAEIIYKEEEKEKRDFLVGVLVDIVKMM
;
A
#
# COMPACT_ATOMS: atom_id res chain seq x y z
N MET A 1 2.29 -4.74 -14.19
CA MET A 1 2.30 -4.55 -12.72
C MET A 1 3.71 -4.81 -12.25
N THR A 2 4.32 -3.87 -11.52
CA THR A 2 5.71 -4.00 -11.07
C THR A 2 5.82 -4.90 -9.84
N PRO A 3 7.00 -5.47 -9.54
CA PRO A 3 7.20 -6.31 -8.34
C PRO A 3 6.93 -5.56 -7.03
N ARG A 4 7.15 -4.24 -6.99
CA ARG A 4 6.90 -3.40 -5.81
C ARG A 4 5.40 -3.23 -5.58
N LEU A 5 4.63 -2.95 -6.63
CA LEU A 5 3.17 -2.87 -6.54
C LEU A 5 2.54 -4.21 -6.14
N ALA A 6 3.07 -5.34 -6.65
CA ALA A 6 2.60 -6.67 -6.26
C ALA A 6 2.77 -6.90 -4.74
N LYS A 7 3.95 -6.58 -4.18
CA LYS A 7 4.19 -6.67 -2.73
C LYS A 7 3.23 -5.83 -1.90
N ILE A 8 2.88 -4.63 -2.37
CA ILE A 8 1.95 -3.75 -1.67
C ILE A 8 0.53 -4.34 -1.64
N LEU A 9 0.09 -4.92 -2.76
CA LEU A 9 -1.21 -5.59 -2.83
C LEU A 9 -1.23 -6.87 -1.98
N ASP A 10 -0.17 -7.67 -2.02
CA ASP A 10 -0.03 -8.88 -1.21
C ASP A 10 -0.05 -8.56 0.29
N ALA A 11 0.53 -7.43 0.71
CA ALA A 11 0.50 -6.98 2.09
C ALA A 11 -0.93 -6.66 2.56
N TYR A 12 -1.71 -5.95 1.74
CA TYR A 12 -3.13 -5.70 2.04
C TYR A 12 -3.93 -6.99 2.08
N ASP A 13 -3.75 -7.88 1.11
CA ASP A 13 -4.50 -9.15 1.05
C ASP A 13 -4.13 -10.06 2.24
N SER A 14 -2.86 -10.03 2.67
CA SER A 14 -2.39 -10.70 3.88
C SER A 14 -3.03 -10.11 5.14
N PHE A 15 -3.07 -8.79 5.27
CA PHE A 15 -3.77 -8.09 6.36
C PHE A 15 -5.27 -8.43 6.37
N ASN A 16 -5.95 -8.34 5.23
CA ASN A 16 -7.38 -8.59 5.11
C ASN A 16 -7.75 -10.06 5.41
N SER A 17 -6.92 -11.02 4.97
CA SER A 17 -7.14 -12.45 5.19
C SER A 17 -6.85 -12.90 6.64
N THR A 18 -5.85 -12.30 7.31
CA THR A 18 -5.53 -12.60 8.72
C THR A 18 -6.44 -11.87 9.70
N THR A 19 -6.91 -10.68 9.36
CA THR A 19 -7.54 -9.74 10.31
C THR A 19 -9.08 -9.83 10.34
N ARG A 20 -9.75 -10.41 9.32
CA ARG A 20 -11.22 -10.62 9.35
C ARG A 20 -11.72 -11.61 10.43
N LYS A 21 -10.86 -12.34 11.14
CA LYS A 21 -11.26 -13.29 12.20
C LYS A 21 -11.15 -12.77 13.64
N ARG A 22 -10.64 -11.56 13.90
CA ARG A 22 -10.60 -11.00 15.26
C ARG A 22 -10.95 -9.52 15.29
N LEU A 23 -12.20 -9.25 15.64
CA LEU A 23 -12.68 -7.99 16.21
C LEU A 23 -11.72 -7.47 17.31
N VAL A 24 -11.03 -6.35 17.08
CA VAL A 24 -10.94 -5.21 18.01
C VAL A 24 -10.75 -3.93 17.20
N ALA A 25 -11.67 -2.99 17.42
CA ALA A 25 -11.89 -1.72 16.76
C ALA A 25 -10.67 -0.78 16.67
N GLY A 26 -10.61 -0.01 15.57
CA GLY A 26 -9.96 1.30 15.48
C GLY A 26 -8.46 1.30 15.24
N ASN A 27 -7.67 0.69 16.13
CA ASN A 27 -6.23 0.96 16.17
C ASN A 27 -5.39 0.03 15.28
N LEU A 28 -5.91 -1.14 14.91
CA LEU A 28 -5.10 -2.18 14.24
C LEU A 28 -4.73 -1.79 12.81
N TYR A 29 -5.63 -1.11 12.09
CA TYR A 29 -5.34 -0.57 10.77
C TYR A 29 -4.27 0.53 10.85
N ASP A 30 -4.36 1.41 11.85
CA ASP A 30 -3.36 2.46 12.07
C ASP A 30 -1.98 1.88 12.44
N TYR A 31 -1.94 0.84 13.29
CA TYR A 31 -0.72 0.10 13.60
C TYR A 31 -0.12 -0.58 12.36
N PHE A 32 -0.96 -1.26 11.58
CA PHE A 32 -0.53 -1.86 10.33
C PHE A 32 0.02 -0.81 9.36
N MET A 33 -0.66 0.32 9.18
CA MET A 33 -0.17 1.41 8.33
C MET A 33 1.15 2.00 8.85
N GLN A 34 1.34 2.08 10.16
CA GLN A 34 2.60 2.54 10.75
C GLN A 34 3.75 1.57 10.49
N GLU A 35 3.54 0.26 10.68
CA GLU A 35 4.56 -0.76 10.38
C GLU A 35 4.84 -0.81 8.88
N PHE A 36 3.79 -0.82 8.06
CA PHE A 36 3.88 -0.91 6.61
C PHE A 36 4.60 0.29 5.99
N ARG A 37 4.51 1.49 6.58
CA ARG A 37 5.33 2.65 6.18
C ARG A 37 6.82 2.37 6.25
N GLY A 38 7.29 1.68 7.29
CA GLY A 38 8.68 1.24 7.37
C GLY A 38 9.04 0.25 6.27
N GLU A 39 8.11 -0.62 5.89
CA GLU A 39 8.29 -1.53 4.75
C GLU A 39 8.31 -0.80 3.41
N ILE A 40 7.52 0.25 3.22
CA ILE A 40 7.52 1.08 2.00
C ILE A 40 8.93 1.66 1.79
N GLU A 41 9.56 2.21 2.84
CA GLU A 41 10.95 2.68 2.76
C GLU A 41 11.89 1.59 2.27
N MET A 42 11.77 0.36 2.80
CA MET A 42 12.58 -0.78 2.36
C MET A 42 12.29 -1.21 0.92
N ILE A 43 11.02 -1.18 0.49
CA ILE A 43 10.58 -1.54 -0.86
C ILE A 43 11.17 -0.58 -1.91
N TYR A 44 11.29 0.70 -1.57
CA TYR A 44 11.73 1.76 -2.48
C TYR A 44 13.18 2.21 -2.29
N ASN A 45 13.92 1.69 -1.29
CA ASN A 45 15.31 2.08 -0.99
C ASN A 45 16.26 2.05 -2.21
N SER A 46 16.06 1.11 -3.14
CA SER A 46 16.87 0.99 -4.36
C SER A 46 16.16 1.46 -5.64
N ALA A 47 14.97 2.06 -5.53
CA ALA A 47 14.18 2.48 -6.69
C ALA A 47 14.70 3.82 -7.25
N THR A 48 14.76 3.93 -8.58
CA THR A 48 15.06 5.20 -9.26
C THR A 48 13.85 6.14 -9.25
N LYS A 49 14.04 7.40 -9.65
CA LYS A 49 12.90 8.34 -9.80
C LYS A 49 11.94 7.89 -10.90
N GLU A 50 12.45 7.26 -11.95
CA GLU A 50 11.68 6.70 -13.06
C GLU A 50 10.85 5.51 -12.60
N ASP A 51 11.44 4.61 -11.81
CA ASP A 51 10.75 3.49 -11.14
C ASP A 51 9.56 3.99 -10.32
N ILE A 52 9.80 4.98 -9.44
CA ILE A 52 8.76 5.54 -8.57
C ILE A 52 7.63 6.17 -9.40
N LYS A 53 7.94 6.88 -10.49
CA LYS A 53 6.93 7.44 -11.39
C LYS A 53 6.09 6.37 -12.08
N GLU A 54 6.69 5.26 -12.49
CA GLU A 54 5.97 4.14 -13.09
C GLU A 54 5.03 3.50 -12.06
N ASP A 55 5.51 3.30 -10.83
CA ASP A 55 4.72 2.74 -9.75
C ASP A 55 3.56 3.64 -9.32
N ILE A 56 3.76 4.96 -9.25
CA ILE A 56 2.69 5.95 -9.00
C ILE A 56 1.60 5.84 -10.06
N LYS A 57 1.96 5.75 -11.34
CA LYS A 57 0.98 5.60 -12.44
C LYS A 57 0.22 4.28 -12.31
N GLY A 58 0.93 3.18 -12.10
CA GLY A 58 0.32 1.86 -11.92
C GLY A 58 -0.63 1.83 -10.72
N MET A 59 -0.24 2.43 -9.60
CA MET A 59 -1.08 2.51 -8.40
C MET A 59 -2.32 3.37 -8.62
N ALA A 60 -2.19 4.52 -9.30
CA ALA A 60 -3.33 5.36 -9.63
C ALA A 60 -4.35 4.63 -10.53
N GLU A 61 -3.89 3.83 -11.50
CA GLU A 61 -4.77 3.00 -12.34
C GLU A 61 -5.49 1.92 -11.53
N ILE A 62 -4.81 1.30 -10.56
CA ILE A 62 -5.42 0.31 -9.66
C ILE A 62 -6.49 0.97 -8.80
N ILE A 63 -6.16 2.09 -8.13
CA ILE A 63 -7.09 2.86 -7.29
C ILE A 63 -8.35 3.25 -8.06
N TYR A 64 -8.20 3.69 -9.32
CA TYR A 64 -9.33 4.08 -10.16
C TYR A 64 -10.30 2.93 -10.45
N LYS A 65 -9.79 1.70 -10.55
CA LYS A 65 -10.58 0.49 -10.84
C LYS A 65 -11.03 -0.24 -9.57
N GLU A 66 -10.53 0.14 -8.39
CA GLU A 66 -10.79 -0.56 -7.14
C GLU A 66 -12.19 -0.24 -6.59
N GLU A 67 -13.00 -1.28 -6.43
CA GLU A 67 -14.38 -1.19 -5.95
C GLU A 67 -14.45 -1.29 -4.41
N GLU A 68 -13.55 -2.07 -3.79
CA GLU A 68 -13.50 -2.21 -2.32
C GLU A 68 -12.98 -0.92 -1.69
N LYS A 69 -13.86 -0.19 -0.98
CA LYS A 69 -13.53 1.09 -0.36
C LYS A 69 -12.32 1.00 0.56
N GLU A 70 -12.24 -0.04 1.39
CA GLU A 70 -11.13 -0.24 2.35
C GLU A 70 -9.78 -0.42 1.63
N LYS A 71 -9.77 -1.22 0.56
CA LYS A 71 -8.58 -1.44 -0.27
C LYS A 71 -8.17 -0.16 -1.00
N ARG A 72 -9.14 0.59 -1.50
CA ARG A 72 -8.90 1.88 -2.14
C ARG A 72 -8.32 2.90 -1.16
N ASP A 73 -8.87 3.01 0.05
CA ASP A 73 -8.39 3.93 1.09
C ASP A 73 -6.95 3.57 1.54
N PHE A 74 -6.65 2.27 1.66
CA PHE A 74 -5.28 1.77 1.86
C PHE A 74 -4.33 2.19 0.74
N LEU A 75 -4.68 1.89 -0.51
CA LEU A 75 -3.84 2.21 -1.67
C LEU A 75 -3.60 3.72 -1.80
N VAL A 76 -4.60 4.55 -1.51
CA VAL A 76 -4.44 6.02 -1.48
C VAL A 76 -3.46 6.44 -0.38
N GLY A 77 -3.53 5.85 0.81
CA GLY A 77 -2.58 6.10 1.89
C GLY A 77 -1.14 5.78 1.48
N VAL A 78 -0.93 4.61 0.89
CA VAL A 78 0.38 4.18 0.37
C VAL A 78 0.88 5.10 -0.74
N LEU A 79 0.01 5.51 -1.66
CA LEU A 79 0.38 6.44 -2.74
C LEU A 79 0.88 7.77 -2.18
N VAL A 80 0.21 8.32 -1.17
CA VAL A 80 0.63 9.56 -0.51
C VAL A 80 2.01 9.40 0.13
N ASP A 81 2.27 8.27 0.78
CA ASP A 81 3.56 8.01 1.43
C ASP A 81 4.68 7.86 0.40
N ILE A 82 4.45 7.16 -0.72
CA ILE A 82 5.40 7.06 -1.85
C ILE A 82 5.73 8.46 -2.43
N VAL A 83 4.70 9.29 -2.64
CA VAL A 83 4.89 10.66 -3.18
C VAL A 83 5.68 11.54 -2.21
N LYS A 84 5.49 11.39 -0.89
CA LYS A 84 6.25 12.14 0.12
C LYS A 84 7.73 11.73 0.21
N MET A 85 8.08 10.53 -0.26
CA MET A 85 9.46 10.05 -0.29
C MET A 85 10.27 10.57 -1.48
N MET A 86 9.63 11.18 -2.48
CA MET A 86 10.29 11.83 -3.63
C MET A 86 10.92 13.18 -3.27
#